data_AF-D1APV0-F1
#
_entry.id   AF-D1APV0-F1
#
_cell.length_a   1.000
_cell.length_b   1.000
_cell.length_c   1.000
_cell.angle_alpha   90.00
_cell.angle_beta   90.00
_cell.angle_gamma   90.00
#
_symmetry.space_group_name_H-M   'P 1'
#
loop_
_entity.id
_entity.type
_entity.pdbx_description
1 polymer ?
#
loop_
_entity_poly.entity_id
_entity_poly.type
_entity_poly.pdbx_seq_one_letter_code
_entity_poly.pdbx_strand_id
1 'polypeptide(L)'
;MKKFKFIKFIFLGLFILFVVWFLIKFGYPSYHSAKGTEFLKKGEIEKAEISFKKSADLGSSVGMYKLAQLYEYTQNIVLAKKYYKLAAENGEGRSYCGLARIYKQEGNIKEYETAEQMNRFLNKGCIQE
;
A
#
# COMPACT_ATOMS: atom_id res chain seq x y z
N MET A 1 0.18 19.56 -48.30
CA MET A 1 0.93 18.60 -47.44
C MET A 1 1.21 19.07 -46.00
N LYS A 2 1.44 20.37 -45.73
CA LYS A 2 1.77 20.87 -44.36
C LYS A 2 0.61 20.74 -43.34
N LYS A 3 -0.65 21.00 -43.75
CA LYS A 3 -1.85 20.87 -42.88
C LYS A 3 -2.03 19.46 -42.29
N PHE A 4 -1.74 18.41 -43.07
CA PHE A 4 -1.90 17.02 -42.62
C PHE A 4 -0.85 16.62 -41.56
N LYS A 5 0.39 17.14 -41.68
CA LYS A 5 1.43 16.96 -40.65
C LYS A 5 1.10 17.71 -39.35
N PHE A 6 0.51 18.91 -39.46
CA PHE A 6 0.09 19.70 -38.31
C PHE A 6 -1.07 19.04 -37.53
N ILE A 7 -2.09 18.53 -38.24
CA ILE A 7 -3.20 17.81 -37.63
C ILE A 7 -2.72 16.53 -36.92
N LYS A 8 -1.80 15.76 -37.53
CA LYS A 8 -1.18 14.60 -36.87
C LYS A 8 -0.43 14.97 -35.59
N PHE A 9 0.21 16.14 -35.54
CA PHE A 9 0.91 16.63 -34.34
C PHE A 9 -0.07 16.94 -33.20
N ILE A 10 -1.23 17.53 -33.50
CA ILE A 10 -2.28 17.81 -32.51
C ILE A 10 -2.84 16.50 -31.95
N PHE A 11 -3.17 15.52 -32.79
CA PHE A 11 -3.66 14.22 -32.33
C PHE A 11 -2.61 13.45 -31.52
N LEU A 12 -1.34 13.51 -31.91
CA LEU A 12 -0.24 12.90 -31.14
C LEU A 12 -0.08 13.57 -29.77
N GLY A 13 -0.17 14.90 -29.70
CA GLY A 13 -0.13 15.65 -28.44
C GLY A 13 -1.31 15.33 -27.52
N LEU A 14 -2.53 15.29 -28.05
CA LEU A 14 -3.73 14.91 -27.28
C LEU A 14 -3.66 13.46 -26.77
N PHE A 15 -3.09 12.55 -27.58
CA PHE A 15 -2.87 11.16 -27.16
C PHE A 15 -1.84 11.06 -26.02
N ILE A 16 -0.73 11.81 -26.08
CA ILE A 16 0.26 11.85 -25.00
C ILE A 16 -0.37 12.40 -23.71
N LEU A 17 -1.17 13.47 -23.78
CA LEU A 17 -1.87 14.02 -22.62
C LEU A 17 -2.87 13.02 -22.02
N PHE A 18 -3.58 12.26 -22.87
CA PHE A 18 -4.48 11.20 -22.44
C PHE A 18 -3.74 10.04 -21.76
N VAL A 19 -2.60 9.61 -22.32
CA VAL A 19 -1.77 8.54 -21.74
C VAL A 19 -1.18 8.98 -20.40
N VAL A 20 -0.66 10.21 -20.30
CA VAL A 20 -0.14 10.75 -19.04
C VAL A 20 -1.26 10.83 -17.98
N TRP A 21 -2.44 11.34 -18.34
CA TRP A 21 -3.60 11.36 -17.45
C TRP A 21 -4.06 9.95 -17.02
N PHE A 22 -4.02 8.98 -17.95
CA PHE A 22 -4.38 7.60 -17.70
C PHE A 22 -3.39 6.93 -16.74
N LEU A 23 -2.08 7.10 -16.97
CA LEU A 23 -1.03 6.62 -16.07
C LEU A 23 -1.17 7.24 -14.68
N ILE A 24 -1.45 8.55 -14.58
CA ILE A 24 -1.69 9.25 -13.30
C ILE A 24 -2.84 8.64 -12.52
N LYS A 25 -3.95 8.33 -13.18
CA LYS A 25 -5.17 7.92 -12.49
C LYS A 25 -5.23 6.42 -12.17
N PHE A 26 -4.55 5.58 -12.97
CA PHE A 26 -4.64 4.12 -12.88
C PHE A 26 -3.32 3.42 -12.56
N GLY A 27 -2.18 4.10 -12.72
CA GLY A 27 -0.85 3.51 -12.58
C GLY A 27 -0.11 3.83 -11.29
N TYR A 28 -0.61 4.74 -10.44
CA TYR A 28 0.10 5.14 -9.22
C TYR A 28 -0.51 4.52 -7.96
N PRO A 29 0.16 3.54 -7.36
CA PRO A 29 -0.17 3.03 -6.04
C PRO A 29 -0.44 4.08 -4.97
N SER A 30 0.38 5.12 -4.94
CA SER A 30 0.32 6.18 -3.92
C SER A 30 -1.01 6.91 -3.94
N TYR A 31 -1.62 7.10 -5.12
CA TYR A 31 -2.95 7.68 -5.26
C TYR A 31 -4.00 6.84 -4.54
N HIS A 32 -3.97 5.52 -4.73
CA HIS A 32 -4.92 4.59 -4.12
C HIS A 32 -4.70 4.47 -2.60
N SER A 33 -3.46 4.49 -2.12
CA SER A 33 -3.15 4.57 -0.68
C SER A 33 -3.63 5.87 -0.04
N ALA A 34 -3.42 7.01 -0.70
CA ALA A 34 -3.87 8.31 -0.19
C ALA A 34 -5.41 8.36 -0.10
N LYS A 35 -6.10 7.90 -1.14
CA LYS A 35 -7.56 7.81 -1.17
C LYS A 35 -8.11 6.87 -0.10
N GLY A 36 -7.47 5.71 0.10
CA GLY A 36 -7.84 4.80 1.18
C GLY A 36 -7.74 5.44 2.56
N THR A 37 -6.68 6.22 2.78
CA THR A 37 -6.49 6.98 4.03
C THR A 37 -7.57 8.05 4.22
N GLU A 38 -7.98 8.72 3.14
CA GLU A 38 -9.10 9.69 3.19
C GLU A 38 -10.42 9.01 3.57
N PHE A 39 -10.73 7.85 2.98
CA PHE A 39 -11.92 7.08 3.35
C PHE A 39 -11.91 6.64 4.81
N LEU A 40 -10.75 6.21 5.35
CA LEU A 40 -10.63 5.90 6.78
C LEU A 40 -10.94 7.10 7.66
N LYS A 41 -10.44 8.30 7.31
CA LYS A 41 -10.75 9.52 8.07
C LYS A 41 -12.25 9.85 8.08
N LYS A 42 -12.98 9.43 7.06
CA LYS A 42 -14.44 9.56 6.95
C LYS A 42 -15.22 8.40 7.57
N GLY A 43 -14.53 7.38 8.10
CA GLY A 43 -15.16 6.16 8.63
C GLY A 43 -15.66 5.19 7.55
N GLU A 44 -15.32 5.42 6.28
CA GLU A 44 -15.78 4.62 5.14
C GLU A 44 -14.88 3.39 4.94
N ILE A 45 -14.94 2.44 5.88
CA ILE A 45 -14.03 1.27 5.98
C ILE A 45 -13.98 0.43 4.70
N GLU A 46 -15.12 0.08 4.11
CA GLU A 46 -15.17 -0.76 2.90
C GLU A 46 -14.48 -0.08 1.70
N LYS A 47 -14.71 1.22 1.53
CA LYS A 47 -14.09 1.98 0.44
C LYS A 47 -12.59 2.19 0.66
N ALA A 48 -12.17 2.29 1.92
CA ALA A 48 -10.76 2.27 2.29
C ALA A 48 -10.12 0.94 1.91
N GLU A 49 -10.76 -0.19 2.25
CA GLU A 49 -10.27 -1.53 1.91
C GLU A 49 -10.10 -1.70 0.41
N ILE A 50 -11.11 -1.33 -0.39
CA ILE A 50 -11.06 -1.38 -1.86
C ILE A 50 -9.89 -0.56 -2.40
N SER A 51 -9.68 0.63 -1.83
CA SER A 51 -8.60 1.52 -2.27
C SER A 51 -7.22 0.97 -1.91
N PHE A 52 -7.04 0.45 -0.70
CA PHE A 52 -5.77 -0.16 -0.29
C PHE A 52 -5.48 -1.47 -1.04
N LYS A 53 -6.49 -2.32 -1.30
CA LYS A 53 -6.36 -3.50 -2.17
C LYS A 53 -5.85 -3.10 -3.54
N LYS A 54 -6.46 -2.10 -4.17
CA LYS A 54 -6.01 -1.62 -5.49
C LYS A 54 -4.56 -1.11 -5.46
N SER A 55 -4.15 -0.46 -4.37
CA SER A 55 -2.74 -0.07 -4.19
C SER A 55 -1.81 -1.28 -4.04
N ALA A 56 -2.20 -2.27 -3.25
CA ALA A 56 -1.46 -3.51 -3.06
C ALA A 56 -1.35 -4.33 -4.36
N ASP A 57 -2.42 -4.41 -5.15
CA ASP A 57 -2.47 -5.11 -6.44
C ASP A 57 -1.53 -4.46 -7.48
N LEU A 58 -1.26 -3.16 -7.34
CA LEU A 58 -0.25 -2.44 -8.12
C LEU A 58 1.18 -2.60 -7.57
N GLY A 59 1.40 -3.50 -6.61
CA GLY A 59 2.71 -3.83 -6.04
C GLY A 59 3.18 -2.90 -4.92
N SER A 60 2.28 -2.11 -4.32
CA SER A 60 2.67 -1.17 -3.25
C SER A 60 2.90 -1.86 -1.92
N SER A 61 4.14 -1.88 -1.45
CA SER A 61 4.44 -2.31 -0.09
C SER A 61 3.74 -1.43 0.97
N VAL A 62 3.64 -0.11 0.72
CA VAL A 62 2.85 0.83 1.55
C VAL A 62 1.35 0.51 1.51
N GLY A 63 0.81 0.21 0.33
CA GLY A 63 -0.60 -0.19 0.17
C GLY A 63 -0.92 -1.48 0.91
N MET A 64 -0.04 -2.49 0.80
CA MET A 64 -0.13 -3.75 1.54
C MET A 64 -0.08 -3.51 3.05
N TYR A 65 0.84 -2.68 3.54
CA TYR A 65 0.94 -2.31 4.95
C TYR A 65 -0.33 -1.62 5.45
N LYS A 66 -0.86 -0.64 4.71
CA LYS A 66 -2.10 0.06 5.07
C LYS A 66 -3.31 -0.88 5.08
N LEU A 67 -3.36 -1.82 4.14
CA LEU A 67 -4.39 -2.86 4.12
C LEU A 67 -4.28 -3.79 5.33
N ALA A 68 -3.05 -4.15 5.73
CA ALA A 68 -2.81 -4.93 6.94
C ALA A 68 -3.26 -4.19 8.21
N GLN A 69 -2.94 -2.90 8.34
CA GLN A 69 -3.41 -2.07 9.45
C GLN A 69 -4.94 -2.02 9.51
N LEU A 70 -5.62 -1.93 8.36
CA LEU A 70 -7.08 -1.94 8.29
C LEU A 70 -7.66 -3.28 8.75
N TYR A 71 -7.10 -4.40 8.31
CA TYR A 71 -7.53 -5.72 8.76
C TYR A 71 -7.30 -5.93 10.25
N GLU A 72 -6.22 -5.41 10.78
CA GLU A 72 -5.97 -5.48 12.21
C GLU A 72 -6.96 -4.63 13.00
N TYR A 73 -7.25 -3.42 12.55
CA TYR A 73 -8.26 -2.55 13.14
C TYR A 73 -9.64 -3.23 13.16
N THR A 74 -10.00 -3.91 12.06
CA THR A 74 -11.26 -4.67 11.92
C THR A 74 -11.20 -6.09 12.51
N GLN A 75 -10.15 -6.42 13.28
CA GLN A 75 -9.97 -7.71 13.96
C GLN A 75 -9.86 -8.93 13.01
N ASN A 76 -9.62 -8.72 11.72
CA ASN A 76 -9.29 -9.79 10.79
C ASN A 76 -7.79 -10.12 10.83
N ILE A 77 -7.36 -10.72 11.94
CA ILE A 77 -5.94 -10.96 12.27
C ILE A 77 -5.24 -11.86 11.24
N VAL A 78 -5.97 -12.82 10.65
CA VAL A 78 -5.43 -13.72 9.61
C VAL A 78 -5.01 -12.92 8.38
N LEU A 79 -5.89 -12.02 7.89
CA LEU A 79 -5.56 -11.16 6.75
C LEU A 79 -4.52 -10.09 7.12
N ALA A 80 -4.58 -9.54 8.34
CA ALA A 80 -3.58 -8.59 8.81
C ALA A 80 -2.16 -9.19 8.74
N LYS A 81 -1.95 -10.40 9.31
CA LYS A 81 -0.67 -11.11 9.24
C LYS A 81 -0.25 -11.37 7.79
N LYS A 82 -1.17 -11.83 6.93
CA LYS A 82 -0.89 -12.07 5.52
C LYS A 82 -0.32 -10.83 4.83
N TYR A 83 -1.00 -9.70 4.95
CA TYR A 83 -0.60 -8.47 4.26
C TYR A 83 0.62 -7.79 4.90
N TYR A 84 0.81 -7.91 6.23
CA TYR A 84 2.07 -7.45 6.83
C TYR A 84 3.27 -8.26 6.34
N LYS A 85 3.16 -9.59 6.21
CA LYS A 85 4.25 -10.40 5.64
C LYS A 85 4.55 -9.99 4.20
N LEU A 86 3.52 -9.86 3.37
CA LEU A 86 3.68 -9.45 1.98
C LEU A 86 4.32 -8.06 1.86
N ALA A 87 3.89 -7.11 2.70
CA ALA A 87 4.47 -5.77 2.75
C ALA A 87 5.95 -5.82 3.16
N ALA A 88 6.30 -6.61 4.18
CA ALA A 88 7.68 -6.81 4.63
C ALA A 88 8.58 -7.40 3.54
N GLU A 89 8.09 -8.43 2.83
CA GLU A 89 8.77 -9.04 1.68
C GLU A 89 9.00 -8.05 0.54
N ASN A 90 8.12 -7.06 0.40
CA ASN A 90 8.24 -5.96 -0.58
C ASN A 90 8.94 -4.71 -0.01
N GLY A 91 9.71 -4.86 1.07
CA GLY A 91 10.59 -3.81 1.61
C GLY A 91 9.94 -2.83 2.59
N GLU A 92 8.68 -3.05 2.99
CA GLU A 92 8.04 -2.23 4.03
C GLU A 92 8.37 -2.74 5.43
N GLY A 93 9.55 -2.34 5.93
CA GLY A 93 10.08 -2.77 7.22
C GLY A 93 9.17 -2.49 8.42
N ARG A 94 8.30 -1.45 8.37
CA ARG A 94 7.34 -1.16 9.46
C ARG A 94 6.35 -2.30 9.68
N SER A 95 6.16 -3.16 8.69
CA SER A 95 5.28 -4.33 8.79
C SER A 95 5.77 -5.34 9.83
N TYR A 96 7.07 -5.40 10.12
CA TYR A 96 7.60 -6.24 11.18
C TYR A 96 7.14 -5.77 12.57
N CYS A 97 6.99 -4.46 12.82
CA CYS A 97 6.38 -3.95 14.05
C CYS A 97 4.92 -4.45 14.18
N GLY A 98 4.15 -4.47 13.07
CA GLY A 98 2.79 -5.01 13.03
C GLY A 98 2.73 -6.51 13.35
N LEU A 99 3.60 -7.29 12.72
CA LEU A 99 3.70 -8.74 12.97
C LEU A 99 4.12 -9.03 14.41
N ALA A 100 5.15 -8.36 14.93
CA ALA A 100 5.60 -8.51 16.30
C ALA A 100 4.46 -8.25 17.29
N ARG A 101 3.68 -7.17 17.08
CA ARG A 101 2.53 -6.87 17.95
C ARG A 101 1.48 -7.98 17.94
N ILE A 102 1.10 -8.47 16.76
CA ILE A 102 0.12 -9.58 16.66
C ILE A 102 0.67 -10.85 17.33
N TYR A 103 1.91 -11.24 17.05
CA TYR A 103 2.50 -12.45 17.63
C TYR A 103 2.63 -12.37 19.15
N LYS A 104 2.95 -11.18 19.68
CA LYS A 104 2.97 -10.93 21.12
C LYS A 104 1.58 -11.11 21.74
N GLN A 105 0.53 -10.61 21.10
CA GLN A 105 -0.85 -10.78 21.56
C GLN A 105 -1.31 -12.24 21.51
N GLU A 106 -0.86 -13.01 20.50
CA GLU A 106 -1.14 -14.44 20.38
C GLU A 106 -0.30 -15.32 21.32
N GLY A 107 0.66 -14.73 22.06
CA GLY A 107 1.60 -15.48 22.90
C GLY A 107 2.62 -16.30 22.10
N ASN A 108 2.75 -16.04 20.81
CA ASN A 108 3.70 -16.74 19.94
C ASN A 108 5.08 -16.09 20.03
N ILE A 109 5.85 -16.48 21.06
CA ILE A 109 7.12 -15.87 21.42
C ILE A 109 8.18 -16.02 20.32
N LYS A 110 8.26 -17.18 19.67
CA LYS A 110 9.28 -17.45 18.65
C LYS A 110 9.10 -16.55 17.43
N GLU A 111 7.87 -16.42 16.94
CA GLU A 111 7.56 -15.57 15.79
C GLU A 111 7.65 -14.09 16.14
N TYR A 112 7.31 -13.72 17.39
CA TYR A 112 7.55 -12.38 17.92
C TYR A 112 9.04 -12.01 17.91
N GLU A 113 9.92 -12.85 18.47
CA GLU A 113 11.36 -12.63 18.49
C GLU A 113 11.94 -12.52 17.08
N THR A 114 11.47 -13.37 16.17
CA THR A 114 11.88 -13.34 14.76
C THR A 114 11.50 -12.00 14.10
N ALA A 115 10.26 -11.56 14.30
CA ALA A 115 9.79 -10.28 13.74
C ALA A 115 10.54 -9.08 14.36
N GLU A 116 10.82 -9.10 15.66
CA GLU A 116 11.64 -8.10 16.35
C GLU A 116 13.08 -8.06 15.83
N GLN A 117 13.70 -9.23 15.62
CA GLN A 117 15.05 -9.31 15.06
C GLN A 117 15.11 -8.71 13.65
N MET A 118 14.16 -9.07 12.79
CA MET A 118 14.04 -8.52 11.43
C MET A 118 13.79 -7.02 11.46
N ASN A 119 12.93 -6.55 12.37
CA ASN A 119 12.66 -5.13 12.56
C ASN A 119 13.94 -4.36 12.94
N ARG A 120 14.71 -4.85 13.92
CA ARG A 120 15.98 -4.22 14.33
C ARG A 120 17.04 -4.21 13.23
N PHE A 121 17.09 -5.25 12.41
CA PHE A 121 18.01 -5.34 11.27
C PHE A 121 17.68 -4.28 10.20
N LEU A 122 16.39 -4.04 9.95
CA LEU A 122 15.93 -3.18 8.85
C LEU A 122 15.68 -1.72 9.25
N ASN A 123 15.32 -1.44 10.51
CA ASN A 123 15.02 -0.11 11.02
C ASN A 123 15.58 0.07 12.44
N LYS A 124 16.30 1.15 12.71
CA LYS A 124 16.81 1.51 14.05
C LYS A 124 15.68 1.99 15.00
N GLY A 125 14.68 1.14 15.24
CA GLY A 125 13.61 1.30 16.24
C GLY A 125 12.25 1.63 15.65
N CYS A 126 11.19 0.96 16.11
CA CYS A 126 9.83 1.47 15.96
C CYS A 126 9.78 2.79 16.76
N ILE A 127 9.73 3.94 16.10
CA ILE A 127 9.31 5.16 16.79
C ILE A 127 7.84 4.96 17.07
N GLN A 128 7.52 4.71 18.34
CA GLN A 128 6.16 4.76 18.85
C GLN A 128 5.69 6.20 18.66
N GLU A 129 4.76 6.43 17.72
CA GLU A 129 3.88 7.61 17.74
C GLU A 129 2.81 7.42 18.82
#